data_AF-B3JHR2-F1
#
_entry.id   AF-B3JHR2-F1
#
_cell.length_a   1.000
_cell.length_b   1.000
_cell.length_c   1.000
_cell.angle_alpha   90.00
_cell.angle_beta   90.00
_cell.angle_gamma   90.00
#
_symmetry.space_group_name_H-M   'P 1'
#
loop_
_entity.id
_entity.type
_entity.pdbx_description
1 polymer ?
#
loop_
_entity_poly.entity_id
_entity_poly.type
_entity_poly.pdbx_seq_one_letter_code
_entity_poly.pdbx_strand_id
1 'polypeptide(L)'
;MERKAADPEVKFMLLCNPHNPAGRVWSKQELCQIGEICIRNGVTVIADEIHCELVFPENVYTPFASLSEKFQKYSVTCVSPGKAFNIAGLQIANIVCADEYMRHKIDKAININEVCDVNPFGVIATIAAYNEGEERLAQFVSLSV
;
A
#
# COMPACT_ATOMS: atom_id res chain seq x y z
N MET A 1 -14.58 -12.97 -7.52
CA MET A 1 -13.69 -12.87 -6.35
C MET A 1 -14.13 -13.81 -5.24
N GLU A 2 -15.38 -13.72 -4.76
CA GLU A 2 -15.92 -14.52 -3.64
C GLU A 2 -15.62 -16.02 -3.74
N ARG A 3 -15.89 -16.65 -4.88
CA ARG A 3 -15.59 -18.08 -5.08
C ARG A 3 -14.12 -18.44 -4.82
N LYS A 4 -13.18 -17.55 -5.17
CA LYS A 4 -11.75 -17.76 -4.89
C LYS A 4 -11.43 -17.53 -3.42
N ALA A 5 -12.01 -16.49 -2.81
CA ALA A 5 -11.78 -16.20 -1.39
C ALA A 5 -12.34 -17.30 -0.47
N ALA A 6 -13.39 -18.00 -0.89
CA ALA A 6 -13.98 -19.14 -0.16
C ALA A 6 -13.13 -20.42 -0.22
N ASP A 7 -12.11 -20.48 -1.08
CA ASP A 7 -11.17 -21.58 -1.09
C ASP A 7 -10.30 -21.51 0.19
N PRO A 8 -10.33 -22.54 1.07
CA PRO A 8 -9.58 -22.51 2.32
C PRO A 8 -8.06 -22.39 2.12
N GLU A 9 -7.53 -22.70 0.94
CA GLU A 9 -6.10 -22.53 0.63
C GLU A 9 -5.71 -21.06 0.36
N VAL A 10 -6.69 -20.20 0.03
CA VAL A 10 -6.44 -18.76 -0.17
C VAL A 10 -6.31 -18.08 1.19
N LYS A 11 -5.10 -17.62 1.51
CA LYS A 11 -4.81 -16.91 2.78
C LYS A 11 -4.65 -15.40 2.61
N PHE A 12 -4.28 -14.95 1.41
CA PHE A 12 -3.98 -13.56 1.13
C PHE A 12 -4.67 -13.07 -0.14
N MET A 13 -5.09 -11.81 -0.12
CA MET A 13 -5.47 -11.03 -1.30
C MET A 13 -4.42 -9.96 -1.53
N LEU A 14 -3.71 -10.03 -2.66
CA LEU A 14 -2.81 -8.96 -3.10
C LEU A 14 -3.65 -7.91 -3.86
N LEU A 15 -3.91 -6.79 -3.20
CA LEU A 15 -4.65 -5.66 -3.76
C LEU A 15 -3.66 -4.59 -4.23
N CYS A 16 -3.69 -4.23 -5.51
CA CYS A 16 -2.94 -3.08 -6.04
C CYS A 16 -3.87 -1.86 -6.11
N ASN A 17 -3.61 -0.84 -5.29
CA ASN A 17 -4.46 0.33 -5.09
C ASN A 17 -3.63 1.63 -4.94
N PRO A 18 -3.50 2.47 -5.99
CA PRO A 18 -4.07 2.35 -7.34
C PRO A 18 -3.56 1.15 -8.15
N HIS A 19 -4.39 0.65 -9.07
CA HIS A 19 -4.14 -0.58 -9.83
C HIS A 19 -3.23 -0.35 -11.04
N ASN A 20 -1.99 -0.82 -10.96
CA ASN A 20 -1.09 -1.00 -12.10
C ASN A 20 -1.42 -2.32 -12.83
N PRO A 21 -1.52 -2.38 -14.18
CA PRO A 21 -1.21 -1.35 -15.18
C PRO A 21 -2.40 -0.53 -15.68
N ALA A 22 -3.61 -0.80 -15.18
CA ALA A 22 -4.82 -0.16 -15.68
C ALA A 22 -4.94 1.34 -15.29
N GLY A 23 -4.12 1.83 -14.35
CA GLY A 23 -4.20 3.19 -13.84
C GLY A 23 -5.47 3.45 -13.02
N ARG A 24 -6.08 2.39 -12.46
CA ARG A 24 -7.39 2.50 -11.81
C ARG A 24 -7.27 2.93 -10.35
N VAL A 25 -7.99 3.97 -9.96
CA VAL A 25 -8.20 4.34 -8.56
C VAL A 25 -9.52 3.71 -8.08
N TRP A 26 -9.47 2.86 -7.06
CA TRP A 26 -10.64 2.12 -6.58
C TRP A 26 -11.58 3.03 -5.81
N SER A 27 -12.89 2.87 -6.01
CA SER A 27 -13.87 3.55 -5.18
C SER A 27 -13.92 2.94 -3.77
N LYS A 28 -14.32 3.75 -2.79
CA LYS A 28 -14.56 3.30 -1.41
C LYS A 28 -15.49 2.08 -1.35
N GLN A 29 -16.55 2.08 -2.15
CA GLN A 29 -17.55 1.01 -2.18
C GLN A 29 -16.93 -0.32 -2.63
N GLU A 30 -16.09 -0.29 -3.66
CA GLU A 30 -15.42 -1.48 -4.17
C GLU A 30 -14.37 -2.01 -3.18
N LEU A 31 -13.58 -1.12 -2.58
CA LEU A 31 -12.63 -1.50 -1.54
C LEU A 31 -13.35 -2.13 -0.34
N CYS A 32 -14.50 -1.59 0.07
CA CYS A 32 -15.32 -2.19 1.11
C CYS A 32 -15.82 -3.59 0.74
N GLN A 33 -16.28 -3.79 -0.50
CA GLN A 33 -16.70 -5.11 -0.97
C GLN A 33 -15.55 -6.11 -0.94
N ILE A 34 -14.36 -5.72 -1.43
CA ILE A 34 -13.14 -6.55 -1.37
C ILE A 34 -12.82 -6.92 0.09
N GLY A 35 -12.78 -5.93 0.99
CA GLY A 35 -12.45 -6.16 2.39
C GLY A 35 -13.43 -7.09 3.09
N GLU A 36 -14.73 -6.90 2.90
CA GLU A 36 -15.76 -7.74 3.52
C GLU A 36 -15.73 -9.18 3.01
N ILE A 37 -15.49 -9.38 1.71
CA ILE A 37 -15.32 -10.72 1.13
C ILE A 37 -14.09 -11.40 1.74
N CYS A 38 -12.95 -10.70 1.79
CA CYS A 38 -11.71 -11.27 2.32
C CYS A 38 -11.87 -11.66 3.79
N ILE A 39 -12.34 -10.75 4.64
CA ILE A 39 -12.41 -10.97 6.08
C ILE A 39 -13.39 -12.10 6.42
N ARG A 40 -14.53 -12.18 5.75
CA ARG A 40 -15.53 -13.25 6.00
C ARG A 40 -14.97 -14.64 5.71
N ASN A 41 -13.98 -14.74 4.82
CA ASN A 41 -13.33 -16.00 4.46
C ASN A 41 -11.95 -16.18 5.13
N GLY A 42 -11.58 -15.33 6.10
CA GLY A 42 -10.28 -15.42 6.78
C GLY A 42 -9.08 -15.10 5.88
N VAL A 43 -9.28 -14.34 4.81
CA VAL A 43 -8.25 -13.87 3.89
C VAL A 43 -7.73 -12.51 4.36
N THR A 44 -6.43 -12.38 4.56
CA THR A 44 -5.78 -11.10 4.89
C THR A 44 -5.54 -10.29 3.62
N VAL A 45 -5.85 -8.99 3.63
CA VAL A 45 -5.57 -8.10 2.49
C VAL A 45 -4.15 -7.55 2.62
N ILE A 46 -3.33 -7.71 1.58
CA ILE A 46 -2.06 -7.00 1.42
C ILE A 46 -2.31 -5.93 0.35
N ALA A 47 -2.43 -4.68 0.79
CA ALA A 47 -2.66 -3.53 -0.06
C ALA A 47 -1.30 -2.96 -0.50
N ASP A 48 -0.91 -3.23 -1.74
CA ASP A 48 0.17 -2.53 -2.43
C ASP A 48 -0.35 -1.18 -2.92
N GLU A 49 0.03 -0.14 -2.19
CA GLU A 49 -0.41 1.24 -2.41
C GLU A 49 0.76 2.14 -2.80
N ILE A 50 1.81 1.59 -3.42
CA ILE A 50 3.00 2.34 -3.86
C ILE A 50 2.73 3.47 -4.87
N HIS A 51 1.55 3.48 -5.48
CA HIS A 51 1.12 4.50 -6.44
C HIS A 51 0.16 5.53 -5.83
N CYS A 52 -0.02 5.56 -4.50
CA CYS A 52 -1.05 6.36 -3.85
C CYS A 52 -0.89 7.88 -4.02
N GLU A 53 0.34 8.36 -4.21
CA GLU A 53 0.60 9.78 -4.47
C GLU A 53 0.42 10.16 -5.95
N LEU A 54 0.34 9.18 -6.86
CA LEU A 54 0.24 9.37 -8.31
C LEU A 54 -1.21 9.31 -8.80
N VAL A 55 -2.05 10.18 -8.25
CA VAL A 55 -3.50 10.20 -8.48
C VAL A 55 -3.88 11.51 -9.17
N PHE A 56 -4.45 11.41 -10.37
CA PHE A 56 -4.88 12.58 -11.14
C PHE A 56 -6.03 13.35 -10.45
N PRO A 57 -6.16 14.67 -10.68
CA PRO A 57 -7.09 15.53 -9.94
C PRO A 57 -8.56 15.09 -9.95
N GLU A 58 -9.01 14.34 -10.97
CA GLU A 58 -10.39 13.86 -11.04
C GLU A 58 -10.68 12.65 -10.12
N ASN A 59 -9.65 12.06 -9.52
CA ASN A 59 -9.74 10.85 -8.73
C ASN A 59 -9.40 11.13 -7.25
N VAL A 60 -9.98 10.33 -6.36
CA VAL A 60 -9.69 10.37 -4.93
C VAL A 60 -9.17 9.02 -4.49
N TYR A 61 -7.89 8.96 -4.15
CA TYR A 61 -7.33 7.76 -3.54
C TYR A 61 -7.85 7.59 -2.11
N THR A 62 -8.17 6.34 -1.77
CA THR A 62 -8.59 5.94 -0.43
C THR A 62 -7.67 4.82 0.04
N PRO A 63 -6.88 5.02 1.11
CA PRO A 63 -6.09 3.95 1.71
C PRO A 63 -7.01 2.85 2.21
N PHE A 64 -6.77 1.59 1.83
CA PHE A 64 -7.64 0.47 2.20
C PHE A 64 -7.85 0.37 3.72
N ALA A 65 -6.77 0.49 4.50
CA ALA A 65 -6.79 0.39 5.95
C ALA A 65 -7.57 1.53 6.64
N SER A 66 -7.75 2.68 5.98
CA SER A 66 -8.45 3.85 6.54
C SER A 66 -9.98 3.72 6.58
N LEU A 67 -10.53 2.72 5.88
CA LEU A 67 -11.97 2.57 5.69
C LEU A 67 -12.71 2.12 6.96
N SER A 68 -12.04 1.37 7.84
CA SER A 68 -12.55 0.97 9.16
C SER A 68 -11.44 0.37 10.03
N GLU A 69 -11.60 0.39 11.36
CA GLU A 69 -10.70 -0.33 12.29
C GLU A 69 -10.60 -1.83 11.96
N LYS A 70 -11.71 -2.42 11.50
CA LYS A 70 -11.75 -3.81 11.06
C LYS A 70 -10.81 -4.03 9.88
N PHE A 71 -10.84 -3.18 8.85
CA PHE A 71 -9.94 -3.33 7.70
C PHE A 71 -8.50 -3.02 8.08
N GLN A 72 -8.27 -2.01 8.93
CA GLN A 72 -6.96 -1.71 9.48
C GLN A 72 -6.33 -2.92 10.19
N LYS A 73 -7.11 -3.64 11.00
CA LYS A 73 -6.66 -4.84 11.71
C LYS A 73 -6.40 -6.04 10.80
N TYR A 74 -7.23 -6.25 9.77
CA TYR A 74 -7.14 -7.42 8.89
C TYR A 74 -6.43 -7.12 7.55
N SER A 75 -5.56 -6.11 7.53
CA SER A 75 -4.74 -5.81 6.36
C SER A 75 -3.31 -5.38 6.70
N VAL A 76 -2.48 -5.41 5.67
CA VAL A 76 -1.12 -4.87 5.64
C VAL A 76 -1.05 -3.91 4.46
N THR A 77 -0.56 -2.70 4.67
CA THR A 77 -0.39 -1.70 3.62
C THR A 77 1.10 -1.53 3.31
N CYS A 78 1.46 -1.56 2.04
CA CYS A 78 2.81 -1.31 1.54
C CYS A 78 2.81 0.01 0.76
N VAL A 79 3.66 0.97 1.17
CA VAL A 79 3.82 2.27 0.50
C VAL A 79 5.31 2.61 0.34
N SER A 80 5.64 3.50 -0.58
CA SER A 80 7.01 3.99 -0.75
C SER A 80 7.00 5.31 -1.52
N PRO A 81 7.90 6.25 -1.20
CA PRO A 81 8.09 7.46 -1.99
C PRO A 81 8.71 7.18 -3.37
N GLY A 82 9.19 5.95 -3.61
CA GLY A 82 10.01 5.59 -4.77
C GLY A 82 9.37 5.89 -6.13
N LYS A 83 8.06 5.71 -6.26
CA LYS A 83 7.32 5.98 -7.50
C LYS A 83 6.98 7.46 -7.65
N ALA A 84 6.44 8.06 -6.59
CA ALA A 84 6.01 9.45 -6.58
C ALA A 84 7.16 10.43 -6.85
N PHE A 85 8.33 10.16 -6.27
CA PHE A 85 9.47 11.07 -6.31
C PHE A 85 10.61 10.58 -7.22
N ASN A 86 10.40 9.49 -7.95
CA ASN A 86 11.41 8.87 -8.84
C ASN A 86 12.74 8.53 -8.13
N ILE A 87 12.63 8.01 -6.90
CA ILE A 87 13.77 7.61 -6.06
C ILE A 87 13.81 6.10 -5.79
N ALA A 88 13.21 5.28 -6.66
CA ALA A 88 13.17 3.82 -6.50
C ALA A 88 14.56 3.17 -6.37
N GLY A 89 15.59 3.78 -6.96
CA GLY A 89 16.99 3.34 -6.82
C GLY A 89 17.55 3.44 -5.40
N LEU A 90 16.90 4.20 -4.50
CA LEU A 90 17.27 4.28 -3.08
C LEU A 90 16.67 3.16 -2.24
N GLN A 91 15.88 2.25 -2.82
CA GLN A 91 15.42 1.00 -2.19
C GLN A 91 14.85 1.19 -0.77
N ILE A 92 13.87 2.09 -0.63
CA ILE A 92 13.21 2.40 0.64
C ILE A 92 11.69 2.24 0.51
N ALA A 93 11.06 1.62 1.50
CA ALA A 93 9.62 1.39 1.54
C ALA A 93 9.15 1.28 3.00
N ASN A 94 7.84 1.45 3.21
CA ASN A 94 7.20 1.34 4.51
C ASN A 94 6.11 0.27 4.46
N ILE A 95 6.07 -0.58 5.49
CA ILE A 95 5.00 -1.55 5.72
C ILE A 95 4.22 -1.10 6.95
N VAL A 96 2.92 -0.86 6.78
CA VAL A 96 2.01 -0.47 7.84
C VAL A 96 1.13 -1.66 8.19
N CYS A 97 1.19 -2.11 9.43
CA CYS A 97 0.41 -3.25 9.94
C CYS A 97 -0.02 -2.97 11.38
N ALA A 98 -1.33 -2.94 11.63
CA ALA A 98 -1.88 -2.68 12.96
C ALA A 98 -2.01 -3.94 13.83
N ASP A 99 -2.19 -5.11 13.21
CA ASP A 99 -2.27 -6.37 13.94
C ASP A 99 -0.87 -6.80 14.43
N GLU A 100 -0.71 -6.88 15.75
CA GLU A 100 0.58 -7.16 16.37
C GLU A 100 1.14 -8.53 15.98
N TYR A 101 0.26 -9.53 15.84
CA TYR A 101 0.66 -10.88 15.47
C TYR A 101 1.21 -10.93 14.03
N MET A 102 0.52 -10.30 13.07
CA MET A 102 1.01 -10.15 11.70
C MET A 102 2.27 -9.31 11.63
N ARG A 103 2.35 -8.21 12.39
CA ARG A 103 3.57 -7.37 12.47
C ARG A 103 4.78 -8.19 12.93
N HIS A 104 4.65 -8.98 13.99
CA HIS A 104 5.73 -9.88 14.44
C HIS A 104 6.15 -10.89 13.38
N LYS A 105 5.22 -11.42 12.58
CA LYS A 105 5.57 -12.31 11.46
C LYS A 105 6.34 -11.59 10.36
N ILE A 106 5.92 -10.37 10.02
CA ILE A 106 6.60 -9.52 9.04
C ILE A 106 8.02 -9.21 9.53
N ASP A 107 8.18 -8.73 10.77
CA ASP A 107 9.48 -8.41 11.35
C ASP A 107 10.40 -9.63 11.34
N LYS A 108 9.88 -10.81 11.74
CA LYS A 108 10.65 -12.06 11.69
C LYS A 108 11.10 -12.39 10.27
N ALA A 109 10.22 -12.25 9.27
CA ALA A 109 10.55 -12.53 7.88
C ALA A 109 11.60 -11.55 7.34
N ILE A 110 11.48 -10.26 7.65
CA ILE A 110 12.44 -9.22 7.23
C ILE A 110 13.84 -9.53 7.79
N ASN A 111 13.92 -9.90 9.08
CA ASN A 111 15.20 -10.23 9.72
C ASN A 111 15.81 -11.52 9.17
N ILE A 112 15.01 -12.58 8.96
CA ILE A 112 15.51 -13.85 8.40
C ILE A 112 16.05 -13.67 6.99
N ASN A 113 15.45 -12.77 6.19
CA ASN A 113 15.88 -12.51 4.82
C ASN A 113 16.95 -11.41 4.72
N GLU A 114 17.42 -10.86 5.85
CA GLU A 114 18.45 -9.80 5.88
C GLU A 114 18.07 -8.55 5.05
N VAL A 115 16.78 -8.18 5.07
CA VAL A 115 16.24 -6.99 4.36
C VAL A 115 15.79 -5.87 5.30
N CYS A 116 16.19 -5.93 6.58
CA CYS A 116 15.88 -4.90 7.58
C CYS A 116 16.76 -3.65 7.46
N ASP A 117 17.99 -3.80 6.96
CA ASP A 117 18.94 -2.69 6.89
C ASP A 117 18.65 -1.81 5.68
N VAL A 118 18.12 -0.62 5.95
CA VAL A 118 17.92 0.41 4.95
C VAL A 118 19.18 1.27 4.81
N ASN A 119 19.50 1.69 3.58
CA ASN A 119 20.63 2.59 3.37
C ASN A 119 20.28 4.01 3.90
N PRO A 120 21.28 4.75 4.42
CA PRO A 120 21.04 6.05 5.03
C PRO A 120 20.49 7.09 4.05
N PHE A 121 20.82 7.00 2.76
CA PHE A 121 20.31 7.90 1.74
C PHE A 121 18.80 7.72 1.52
N GLY A 122 18.30 6.49 1.57
CA GLY A 122 16.88 6.18 1.45
C GLY A 122 16.05 6.80 2.58
N VAL A 123 16.58 6.79 3.81
CA VAL A 123 15.94 7.42 4.97
C VAL A 123 15.85 8.94 4.78
N ILE A 124 16.97 9.60 4.47
CA ILE A 124 17.00 11.05 4.27
C ILE A 124 16.13 11.48 3.09
N ALA A 125 16.19 10.75 1.97
CA ALA A 125 15.37 11.05 0.81
C ALA A 125 13.87 10.86 1.07
N THR A 126 13.47 9.87 1.87
CA THR A 126 12.07 9.69 2.27
C THR A 126 11.58 10.87 3.11
N ILE A 127 12.39 11.31 4.08
CA ILE A 127 12.06 12.46 4.93
C ILE A 127 11.90 13.73 4.07
N ALA A 128 12.87 13.99 3.18
CA ALA A 128 12.80 15.15 2.28
C ALA A 128 11.61 15.07 1.31
N ALA A 129 11.36 13.90 0.73
CA ALA A 129 10.24 13.68 -0.18
C ALA A 129 8.90 14.01 0.47
N TYR A 130 8.65 13.54 1.69
CA TYR A 130 7.38 13.77 2.37
C TYR A 130 7.25 15.14 3.05
N ASN A 131 8.34 15.78 3.46
CA ASN A 131 8.28 17.11 4.08
C ASN A 131 8.39 18.28 3.08
N GLU A 132 9.04 18.07 1.94
CA GLU A 132 9.42 19.15 1.01
C GLU A 132 8.99 18.89 -0.44
N GLY A 133 8.54 17.67 -0.77
CA GLY A 133 8.27 17.25 -2.14
C GLY A 133 6.89 17.60 -2.69
N GLU A 134 5.97 18.11 -1.86
CA GLU A 134 4.56 18.32 -2.23
C GLU A 134 4.39 19.19 -3.49
N GLU A 135 5.06 20.34 -3.54
CA GLU A 135 4.94 21.27 -4.67
C GLU A 135 5.37 20.62 -5.99
N ARG A 136 6.51 19.92 -5.99
CA ARG A 136 7.04 19.23 -7.17
C ARG A 136 6.11 18.10 -7.63
N LEU A 137 5.57 17.34 -6.68
CA LEU A 137 4.63 16.26 -6.96
C LEU A 137 3.33 16.81 -7.57
N ALA A 138 2.78 17.88 -7.00
CA ALA A 138 1.56 18.54 -7.51
C ALA A 138 1.75 19.05 -8.95
N GLN A 139 2.90 19.65 -9.25
CA GLN A 139 3.26 20.05 -10.62
C GLN A 139 3.32 18.84 -11.56
N PHE A 140 3.98 17.76 -11.16
CA PHE A 140 4.11 16.55 -11.99
C PHE A 140 2.75 15.92 -12.32
N VAL A 141 1.85 15.82 -11.34
CA VAL A 141 0.52 15.23 -11.51
C VAL A 141 -0.41 16.13 -12.34
N SER A 142 -0.30 17.46 -12.18
CA SER A 142 -1.14 18.42 -12.92
C SER A 142 -0.69 18.69 -14.37
N LEU A 143 0.60 18.54 -14.68
CA LEU A 143 1.15 18.74 -16.04
C LEU A 143 0.88 17.58 -17.00
N SER A 144 0.29 16.49 -16.50
CA SER A 144 0.07 15.25 -17.24
C SER A 144 -1.37 15.12 -17.78
N VAL A 145 -2.11 16.23 -17.82
CA VAL A 145 -3.48 16.37 -18.36
C VAL A 145 -3.50 17.25 -19.60
#